data_AF-A0A2E0D0I7-F1
#
_entry.id   AF-A0A2E0D0I7-F1
#
_cell.length_a   1.000
_cell.length_b   1.000
_cell.length_c   1.000
_cell.angle_alpha   90.00
_cell.angle_beta   90.00
_cell.angle_gamma   90.00
#
_symmetry.space_group_name_H-M   'P 1'
#
loop_
_entity.id
_entity.type
_entity.pdbx_description
1 polymer ?
#
loop_
_entity_poly.entity_id
_entity_poly.type
_entity_poly.pdbx_seq_one_letter_code
_entity_poly.pdbx_strand_id
1 'polypeptide(L)'
;MNRNRLLGLFLFMAIIIPQPSQAQLGGYYHMVSVYIDYTYVVREMTEAEDPGNGYAVTASWPSAASPVYTHELLSFDVGDTIAVVPVPLINPALLQLYGVDLYLNLSDEGDMFISGTYPTIGVEDCSTSITIPPVEDPATYQLGGEPVVDEAAGTATWGFGIVTSGIFANQMYAPDLNVEEEGVNFGIGTEQTCWGMITAQYDANFERIESAEVYWEAQDGVETTLGVDTEGNLNRVFGVTGAFGDYTTIPYLATLNPAINVGTYPMIGAPGADVNGDGTIDGDDGFIPNPELEWGYIFDPNGGDGAPFTGDEPFQFTGYYFTGNALAALGALATTFGQFSDPAILLDTDGDGVPDTHPWIVYYMQQGLDQVSALVATADSLADLGMQGLATTTFGLPAANAAALGAAVGAYAGTTLTALLTAGVETVSAITQTAQATGAYAVGALASAGVQVDDSDHDYGAPINSLANAGCEAGATGWASYPNANNQAMIGTGEGMYNSEDTFVAFEGDSARKLWGLYSGGENMENNFYQEWSGVYQGGETFNVSAMFYTHSADDLNQGNSYGVLFAKYFDASWGMMGWDTVQFRGATPDEWHALSLTATVPEAPAVVQVGVMHYQ
;
A
#
# COMPACT_ATOMS: atom_id res chain seq x y z
N MET A 1 -9.91 -5.79 3.39
CA MET A 1 -11.07 -5.03 3.88
C MET A 1 -11.08 -5.19 5.39
N ASN A 2 -10.40 -4.31 6.12
CA ASN A 2 -10.19 -4.43 7.57
C ASN A 2 -10.69 -3.15 8.24
N ARG A 3 -11.74 -3.29 9.07
CA ARG A 3 -12.57 -2.19 9.59
C ARG A 3 -12.17 -1.88 11.02
N ASN A 4 -11.38 -0.84 11.27
CA ASN A 4 -11.02 -0.48 12.64
C ASN A 4 -12.06 0.48 13.24
N ARG A 5 -12.87 -0.03 14.17
CA ARG A 5 -13.96 0.70 14.84
C ARG A 5 -13.45 1.37 16.13
N LEU A 6 -13.57 2.68 16.25
CA LEU A 6 -13.05 3.49 17.36
C LEU A 6 -14.12 4.38 17.97
N LEU A 7 -13.97 4.69 19.27
CA LEU A 7 -14.80 5.64 19.99
C LEU A 7 -14.46 7.06 19.50
N GLY A 8 -15.42 7.76 18.89
CA GLY A 8 -15.30 9.19 18.59
C GLY A 8 -15.69 10.01 19.82
N LEU A 9 -14.74 10.78 20.33
CA LEU A 9 -15.01 11.90 21.22
C LEU A 9 -15.04 13.17 20.38
N PHE A 10 -16.07 13.97 20.57
CA PHE A 10 -16.36 15.15 19.79
C PHE A 10 -16.36 16.37 20.70
N LEU A 11 -15.54 17.37 20.37
CA LEU A 11 -15.53 18.69 20.98
C LEU A 11 -15.91 19.73 19.94
N PHE A 12 -16.90 20.57 20.24
CA PHE A 12 -17.35 21.65 19.37
C PHE A 12 -17.42 22.97 20.08
N MET A 13 -16.91 23.99 19.40
CA MET A 13 -17.01 25.38 19.78
C MET A 13 -17.40 26.21 18.55
N ALA A 14 -18.53 26.89 18.61
CA ALA A 14 -18.97 27.79 17.53
C ALA A 14 -19.36 29.16 18.06
N ILE A 15 -18.96 30.22 17.35
CA ILE A 15 -19.40 31.60 17.59
C ILE A 15 -20.41 31.97 16.51
N ILE A 16 -21.58 32.44 16.94
CA ILE A 16 -22.75 32.70 16.10
C ILE A 16 -23.25 34.14 16.34
N ILE A 17 -23.53 34.89 15.27
CA ILE A 17 -23.93 36.31 15.32
C ILE A 17 -25.42 36.46 14.93
N PRO A 18 -26.25 37.17 15.72
CA PRO A 18 -27.66 37.40 15.42
C PRO A 18 -27.88 38.30 14.19
N GLN A 19 -28.86 37.96 13.35
CA GLN A 19 -29.17 38.63 12.09
C GLN A 19 -30.38 39.59 12.17
N PRO A 20 -31.11 39.65 13.30
CA PRO A 20 -31.49 40.94 13.90
C PRO A 20 -31.41 40.92 15.43
N SER A 21 -31.05 42.05 16.02
CA SER A 21 -30.71 42.14 17.45
C SER A 21 -31.89 41.96 18.40
N GLN A 22 -31.83 40.99 19.31
CA GLN A 22 -32.88 40.63 20.29
C GLN A 22 -32.39 40.71 21.74
N ALA A 23 -33.32 40.85 22.69
CA ALA A 23 -33.06 40.94 24.13
C ALA A 23 -33.09 39.56 24.85
N GLN A 24 -33.38 38.48 24.12
CA GLN A 24 -33.54 37.12 24.61
C GLN A 24 -32.73 36.17 23.73
N LEU A 25 -32.47 34.96 24.24
CA LEU A 25 -31.68 33.95 23.54
C LEU A 25 -32.36 33.45 22.26
N GLY A 26 -33.69 33.43 22.22
CA GLY A 26 -34.45 33.21 20.99
C GLY A 26 -34.05 34.20 19.90
N GLY A 27 -33.79 33.71 18.69
CA GLY A 27 -33.25 34.54 17.62
C GLY A 27 -32.73 33.76 16.44
N TYR A 28 -32.40 34.50 15.38
CA TYR A 28 -31.79 33.94 14.17
C TYR A 28 -30.32 34.33 14.13
N TYR A 29 -29.45 33.34 14.12
CA TYR A 29 -28.01 33.48 14.23
C TYR A 29 -27.29 32.89 13.00
N HIS A 30 -26.16 33.50 12.65
CA HIS A 30 -25.28 33.10 11.55
C HIS A 30 -23.86 32.79 12.07
N MET A 31 -23.35 31.61 11.77
CA MET A 31 -22.06 31.14 12.26
C MET A 31 -20.91 31.92 11.61
N VAL A 32 -19.96 32.38 12.41
CA VAL A 32 -18.80 33.17 11.95
C VAL A 32 -17.46 32.52 12.25
N SER A 33 -17.45 31.52 13.13
CA SER A 33 -16.30 30.64 13.34
C SER A 33 -16.77 29.31 13.92
N VAL A 34 -16.02 28.25 13.61
CA VAL A 34 -16.18 26.94 14.23
C VAL A 34 -14.81 26.32 14.47
N TYR A 35 -14.68 25.65 15.60
CA TYR A 35 -13.54 24.82 15.95
C TYR A 35 -14.08 23.46 16.41
N ILE A 36 -13.64 22.39 15.76
CA ILE A 36 -14.06 21.02 16.07
C ILE A 36 -12.81 20.18 16.28
N ASP A 37 -12.78 19.41 17.36
CA ASP A 37 -11.78 18.37 17.55
C ASP A 37 -12.48 17.00 17.58
N TYR A 38 -12.04 16.11 16.67
CA TYR A 38 -12.40 14.70 16.70
C TYR A 38 -11.25 13.91 17.33
N THR A 39 -11.48 13.35 18.51
CA THR A 39 -10.50 12.51 19.20
C THR A 39 -10.93 11.06 19.10
N TYR A 40 -10.05 10.22 18.54
CA TYR A 40 -10.30 8.79 18.38
C TYR A 40 -9.55 7.98 19.41
N VAL A 41 -10.27 7.18 20.20
CA VAL A 41 -9.69 6.33 21.25
C VAL A 41 -9.97 4.87 20.96
N VAL A 42 -8.96 4.02 21.19
CA VAL A 42 -9.07 2.56 21.07
C VAL A 42 -9.94 2.02 22.17
N ARG A 43 -10.99 1.29 21.79
CA ARG A 43 -11.86 0.55 22.71
C ARG A 43 -11.57 -0.94 22.62
N GLU A 44 -11.99 -1.67 23.64
CA GLU A 44 -11.97 -3.13 23.61
C GLU A 44 -12.87 -3.67 22.47
N MET A 45 -12.37 -4.67 21.74
CA MET A 45 -13.12 -5.37 20.69
C MET A 45 -14.01 -6.46 21.29
N THR A 46 -15.23 -6.12 21.68
CA THR A 46 -16.21 -7.03 22.29
C THR A 46 -17.30 -7.49 21.33
N GLU A 47 -17.42 -6.87 20.15
CA GLU A 47 -18.58 -7.00 19.28
C GLU A 47 -18.33 -7.93 18.09
N ALA A 48 -19.37 -8.65 17.67
CA ALA A 48 -19.27 -9.62 16.56
C ALA A 48 -18.87 -9.00 15.22
N GLU A 49 -19.07 -7.68 15.09
CA GLU A 49 -18.70 -6.95 13.89
C GLU A 49 -17.33 -6.23 13.96
N ASP A 50 -16.61 -6.39 15.07
CA ASP A 50 -15.23 -5.90 15.23
C ASP A 50 -14.28 -6.62 14.25
N PRO A 51 -13.20 -5.95 13.80
CA PRO A 51 -12.30 -6.54 12.83
C PRO A 51 -11.56 -7.75 13.43
N GLY A 52 -11.44 -8.82 12.65
CA GLY A 52 -10.68 -10.00 13.07
C GLY A 52 -9.17 -9.80 13.20
N ASN A 53 -8.65 -8.62 12.88
CA ASN A 53 -7.21 -8.37 12.70
C ASN A 53 -6.55 -7.65 13.90
N GLY A 54 -7.28 -7.46 15.00
CA GLY A 54 -6.74 -6.85 16.23
C GLY A 54 -6.46 -5.36 16.10
N TYR A 55 -5.63 -4.83 17.01
CA TYR A 55 -5.36 -3.39 17.17
C TYR A 55 -4.20 -2.86 16.31
N ALA A 56 -3.79 -3.63 15.30
CA ALA A 56 -2.64 -3.29 14.46
C ALA A 56 -3.05 -2.49 13.21
N VAL A 57 -2.25 -1.46 12.90
CA VAL A 57 -2.18 -0.84 11.58
C VAL A 57 -1.23 -1.67 10.74
N THR A 58 -1.72 -2.14 9.59
CA THR A 58 -0.95 -3.02 8.73
C THR A 58 -0.82 -2.48 7.31
N ALA A 59 0.35 -2.67 6.71
CA ALA A 59 0.59 -2.49 5.28
C ALA A 59 0.41 -3.85 4.58
N SER A 60 -0.37 -3.88 3.50
CA SER A 60 -0.69 -5.12 2.78
C SER A 60 -0.39 -4.99 1.29
N TRP A 61 0.26 -6.01 0.73
CA TRP A 61 0.59 -6.09 -0.70
C TRP A 61 -0.11 -7.27 -1.38
N PRO A 62 -0.64 -7.15 -2.62
CA PRO A 62 -0.74 -5.90 -3.40
C PRO A 62 -1.87 -4.99 -2.91
N SER A 63 -2.77 -5.51 -2.07
CA SER A 63 -3.83 -4.74 -1.44
C SER A 63 -4.29 -5.38 -0.14
N ALA A 64 -4.94 -4.59 0.72
CA ALA A 64 -5.60 -5.11 1.92
C ALA A 64 -6.83 -6.00 1.63
N ALA A 65 -7.32 -6.05 0.39
CA ALA A 65 -8.46 -6.88 0.00
C ALA A 65 -8.05 -8.33 -0.33
N SER A 66 -6.87 -8.50 -0.91
CA SER A 66 -6.29 -9.80 -1.22
C SER A 66 -4.77 -9.74 -0.98
N PRO A 67 -4.35 -9.71 0.31
CA PRO A 67 -2.95 -9.61 0.65
C PRO A 67 -2.23 -10.94 0.38
N VAL A 68 -1.11 -10.86 -0.34
CA VAL A 68 -0.08 -11.90 -0.40
C VAL A 68 0.90 -11.75 0.75
N TYR A 69 1.12 -10.51 1.20
CA TYR A 69 1.95 -10.18 2.36
C TYR A 69 1.30 -9.06 3.17
N THR A 70 1.43 -9.15 4.49
CA THR A 70 0.96 -8.13 5.43
C THR A 70 2.06 -7.88 6.46
N HIS A 71 2.40 -6.62 6.66
CA HIS A 71 3.38 -6.14 7.63
C HIS A 71 2.67 -5.28 8.68
N GLU A 72 2.99 -5.47 9.96
CA GLU A 72 2.51 -4.60 11.02
C GLU A 72 3.39 -3.34 11.09
N LEU A 73 2.77 -2.16 11.01
CA LEU A 73 3.46 -0.88 11.09
C LEU A 73 3.45 -0.31 12.51
N LEU A 74 2.31 -0.46 13.19
CA LEU A 74 2.08 0.04 14.53
C LEU A 74 0.94 -0.77 15.14
N SER A 75 0.97 -1.01 16.44
CA SER A 75 -0.15 -1.53 17.21
C SER A 75 -0.53 -0.56 18.31
N PHE A 76 -1.81 -0.60 18.68
CA PHE A 76 -2.36 0.19 19.77
C PHE A 76 -2.87 -0.70 20.89
N ASP A 77 -2.83 -0.21 22.12
CA ASP A 77 -3.49 -0.81 23.27
C ASP A 77 -4.86 -0.18 23.50
N VAL A 78 -5.74 -0.90 24.21
CA VAL A 78 -7.05 -0.35 24.62
C VAL A 78 -6.84 0.87 25.52
N GLY A 79 -7.46 1.99 25.14
CA GLY A 79 -7.30 3.28 25.79
C GLY A 79 -6.36 4.25 25.08
N ASP A 80 -5.59 3.79 24.08
CA ASP A 80 -4.71 4.66 23.31
C ASP A 80 -5.50 5.66 22.45
N THR A 81 -4.96 6.87 22.30
CA THR A 81 -5.49 7.87 21.37
C THR A 81 -4.81 7.72 20.02
N ILE A 82 -5.60 7.45 18.98
CA ILE A 82 -5.10 7.20 17.62
C ILE A 82 -4.84 8.50 16.85
N ALA A 83 -5.78 9.44 16.92
CA ALA A 83 -5.66 10.72 16.24
C ALA A 83 -6.55 11.77 16.90
N VAL A 84 -6.10 13.02 16.79
CA VAL A 84 -6.92 14.22 17.00
C VAL A 84 -6.99 14.92 15.66
N VAL A 85 -8.20 15.06 15.09
CA VAL A 85 -8.43 15.73 13.81
C VAL A 85 -9.08 17.09 14.08
N PRO A 86 -8.30 18.19 14.12
CA PRO A 86 -8.84 19.52 14.32
C PRO A 86 -9.41 20.11 13.03
N VAL A 87 -10.51 20.84 13.14
CA VAL A 87 -11.12 21.65 12.06
C VAL A 87 -11.17 23.12 12.49
N PRO A 88 -10.04 23.85 12.40
CA PRO A 88 -9.91 25.20 12.97
C PRO A 88 -10.39 26.30 12.01
N LEU A 89 -11.69 26.37 11.74
CA LEU A 89 -12.29 27.42 10.90
C LEU A 89 -12.63 28.67 11.74
N ILE A 90 -11.59 29.30 12.27
CA ILE A 90 -11.68 30.34 13.31
C ILE A 90 -12.11 31.73 12.81
N ASN A 91 -12.41 31.89 11.52
CA ASN A 91 -12.87 33.17 10.98
C ASN A 91 -13.71 33.00 9.70
N PRO A 92 -14.47 34.04 9.29
CA PRO A 92 -15.35 33.95 8.13
C PRO A 92 -14.64 33.67 6.80
N ALA A 93 -13.37 34.07 6.64
CA ALA A 93 -12.64 33.82 5.41
C ALA A 93 -12.29 32.32 5.26
N LEU A 94 -11.94 31.66 6.37
CA LEU A 94 -11.72 30.21 6.41
C LEU A 94 -13.03 29.45 6.16
N LEU A 95 -14.14 29.85 6.79
CA LEU A 95 -15.46 29.25 6.53
C LEU A 95 -15.83 29.31 5.04
N GLN A 96 -15.65 30.48 4.43
CA GLN A 96 -16.01 30.70 3.03
C GLN A 96 -15.09 29.94 2.05
N LEU A 97 -13.80 29.78 2.38
CA LEU A 97 -12.85 29.00 1.58
C LEU A 97 -13.26 27.52 1.47
N TYR A 98 -13.74 26.95 2.57
CA TYR A 98 -14.19 25.56 2.61
C TYR A 98 -15.68 25.40 2.29
N GLY A 99 -16.43 26.48 2.09
CA GLY A 99 -17.86 26.40 1.75
C GLY A 99 -18.76 26.02 2.93
N VAL A 100 -18.34 26.36 4.15
CA VAL A 100 -19.14 26.20 5.37
C VAL A 100 -19.95 27.48 5.62
N ASP A 101 -21.25 27.33 5.79
CA ASP A 101 -22.19 28.42 6.07
C ASP A 101 -23.39 27.87 6.85
N LEU A 102 -23.47 28.13 8.16
CA LEU A 102 -24.48 27.56 9.06
C LEU A 102 -25.33 28.65 9.71
N TYR A 103 -26.63 28.39 9.82
CA TYR A 103 -27.62 29.24 10.46
C TYR A 103 -28.35 28.48 11.55
N LEU A 104 -28.58 29.15 12.67
CA LEU A 104 -29.30 28.63 13.83
C LEU A 104 -30.49 29.54 14.15
N ASN A 105 -31.68 28.98 14.14
CA ASN A 105 -32.89 29.67 14.64
C ASN A 105 -33.29 29.05 15.97
N LEU A 106 -33.33 29.84 17.04
CA LEU A 106 -33.74 29.43 18.38
C LEU A 106 -35.09 30.07 18.74
N SER A 107 -35.98 29.29 19.36
CA SER A 107 -37.19 29.80 20.00
C SER A 107 -37.03 29.77 21.52
N ASP A 108 -37.62 30.75 22.22
CA ASP A 108 -37.66 30.74 23.68
C ASP A 108 -38.48 29.58 24.26
N GLU A 109 -39.20 28.84 23.41
CA GLU A 109 -40.02 27.67 23.78
C GLU A 109 -39.21 26.36 23.76
N GLY A 110 -37.93 26.41 23.38
CA GLY A 110 -37.03 25.25 23.33
C GLY A 110 -36.94 24.56 21.98
N ASP A 111 -37.56 25.13 20.93
CA ASP A 111 -37.40 24.63 19.56
C ASP A 111 -36.18 25.28 18.90
N MET A 112 -35.51 24.53 18.03
CA MET A 112 -34.48 25.09 17.15
C MET A 112 -34.56 24.55 15.72
N PHE A 113 -33.99 25.30 14.80
CA PHE A 113 -33.80 24.86 13.42
C PHE A 113 -32.40 25.20 12.95
N ILE A 114 -31.64 24.18 12.56
CA ILE A 114 -30.27 24.31 12.05
C ILE A 114 -30.31 24.12 10.54
N SER A 115 -29.69 25.02 9.80
CA SER A 115 -29.69 24.96 8.33
C SER A 115 -28.40 25.48 7.72
N GLY A 116 -28.10 25.06 6.48
CA GLY A 116 -26.94 25.52 5.73
C GLY A 116 -26.00 24.39 5.38
N THR A 117 -24.72 24.52 5.70
CA THR A 117 -23.65 23.55 5.45
C THR A 117 -22.73 23.46 6.65
N TYR A 118 -22.30 22.25 6.98
CA TYR A 118 -21.54 21.98 8.20
C TYR A 118 -20.40 21.00 7.92
N PRO A 119 -19.17 21.25 8.42
CA PRO A 119 -18.08 20.29 8.28
C PRO A 119 -18.36 19.08 9.15
N THR A 120 -18.40 17.91 8.53
CA THR A 120 -18.40 16.61 9.20
C THR A 120 -17.26 15.76 8.67
N ILE A 121 -17.09 14.59 9.24
CA ILE A 121 -16.12 13.59 8.77
C ILE A 121 -16.88 12.47 8.06
N GLY A 122 -16.46 12.18 6.84
CA GLY A 122 -16.90 11.03 6.07
C GLY A 122 -15.81 9.97 6.05
N VAL A 123 -16.22 8.70 5.93
CA VAL A 123 -15.29 7.61 5.65
C VAL A 123 -15.62 7.05 4.27
N GLU A 124 -14.67 7.14 3.36
CA GLU A 124 -14.72 6.52 2.02
C GLU A 124 -13.46 5.68 1.86
N ASP A 125 -13.61 4.44 1.38
CA ASP A 125 -12.50 3.50 1.15
C ASP A 125 -11.51 3.33 2.33
N CYS A 126 -12.02 3.34 3.56
CA CYS A 126 -11.21 3.26 4.79
C CYS A 126 -10.25 4.45 4.95
N SER A 127 -10.64 5.63 4.47
CA SER A 127 -9.98 6.91 4.67
C SER A 127 -10.98 7.91 5.25
N THR A 128 -10.62 8.52 6.38
CA THR A 128 -11.43 9.58 6.99
C THR A 128 -11.08 10.90 6.34
N SER A 129 -12.08 11.60 5.80
CA SER A 129 -11.89 12.93 5.21
C SER A 129 -12.99 13.88 5.67
N ILE A 130 -12.68 15.18 5.62
CA ILE A 130 -13.69 16.21 5.90
C ILE A 130 -14.65 16.27 4.72
N THR A 131 -15.94 16.13 5.01
CA THR A 131 -17.03 16.33 4.05
C THR A 131 -17.91 17.46 4.54
N ILE A 132 -18.54 18.19 3.61
CA ILE A 132 -19.35 19.37 3.95
C ILE A 132 -20.75 19.18 3.36
N PRO A 133 -21.59 18.34 4.01
CA PRO A 133 -22.95 18.13 3.56
C PRO A 133 -23.85 19.34 3.87
N PRO A 134 -24.97 19.48 3.13
CA PRO A 134 -26.04 20.38 3.52
C PRO A 134 -26.71 19.89 4.81
N VAL A 135 -27.14 20.84 5.63
CA VAL A 135 -27.85 20.62 6.90
C VAL A 135 -29.25 21.22 6.78
N GLU A 136 -30.25 20.43 7.13
CA GLU A 136 -31.62 20.85 7.42
C GLU A 136 -32.12 20.01 8.59
N ASP A 137 -32.09 20.57 9.80
CA ASP A 137 -32.35 19.81 11.03
C ASP A 137 -33.34 20.54 11.95
N PRO A 138 -34.59 20.05 12.05
CA PRO A 138 -35.50 20.45 13.10
C PRO A 138 -35.10 19.77 14.41
N ALA A 139 -34.68 20.57 15.38
CA ALA A 139 -34.16 20.08 16.65
C ALA A 139 -34.84 20.77 17.84
N THR A 140 -34.59 20.28 19.05
CA THR A 140 -35.04 20.90 20.29
C THR A 140 -33.87 21.03 21.26
N TYR A 141 -33.91 22.04 22.13
CA TYR A 141 -32.95 22.20 23.22
C TYR A 141 -33.62 22.44 24.56
N GLN A 142 -32.80 22.27 25.59
CA GLN A 142 -33.10 22.67 26.95
C GLN A 142 -31.94 23.48 27.51
N LEU A 143 -32.26 24.35 28.47
CA LEU A 143 -31.27 25.08 29.27
C LEU A 143 -31.23 24.51 30.69
N GLY A 144 -30.02 24.46 31.25
CA GLY A 144 -29.76 24.01 32.61
C GLY A 144 -29.61 25.17 33.57
N GLY A 145 -30.32 25.12 34.70
CA GLY A 145 -30.19 26.10 35.79
C GLY A 145 -30.56 27.55 35.44
N GLU A 146 -30.23 28.44 36.36
CA GLU A 146 -30.23 29.89 36.11
C GLU A 146 -28.91 30.30 35.43
N PRO A 147 -28.86 31.37 34.62
CA PRO A 147 -27.63 31.79 33.99
C PRO A 147 -26.57 32.22 35.01
N VAL A 148 -25.32 31.85 34.76
CA VAL A 148 -24.16 32.47 35.38
C VAL A 148 -23.89 33.78 34.66
N VAL A 149 -24.04 34.90 35.36
CA VAL A 149 -23.90 36.25 34.79
C VAL A 149 -22.56 36.86 35.21
N ASP A 150 -21.77 37.30 34.22
CA ASP A 150 -20.58 38.14 34.44
C ASP A 150 -20.86 39.56 33.93
N GLU A 151 -21.22 40.44 34.86
CA GLU A 151 -21.51 41.85 34.57
C GLU A 151 -20.31 42.62 34.01
N ALA A 152 -19.08 42.21 34.33
CA ALA A 152 -17.87 42.89 33.87
C ALA A 152 -17.50 42.47 32.44
N ALA A 153 -17.70 41.20 32.10
CA ALA A 153 -17.50 40.68 30.75
C ALA A 153 -18.70 40.95 29.82
N GLY A 154 -19.88 41.26 30.37
CA GLY A 154 -21.09 41.47 29.57
C GLY A 154 -21.75 40.16 29.14
N THR A 155 -21.57 39.06 29.88
CA THR A 155 -21.99 37.72 29.45
C THR A 155 -23.02 37.09 30.36
N ALA A 156 -23.83 36.20 29.79
CA ALA A 156 -24.66 35.26 30.54
C ALA A 156 -24.48 33.86 29.93
N THR A 157 -24.19 32.87 30.77
CA THR A 157 -23.92 31.48 30.36
C THR A 157 -24.94 30.53 30.98
N TRP A 158 -25.52 29.67 30.14
CA TRP A 158 -26.42 28.59 30.56
C TRP A 158 -25.81 27.24 30.21
N GLY A 159 -26.11 26.20 30.98
CA GLY A 159 -25.97 24.84 30.46
C GLY A 159 -26.92 24.67 29.27
N PHE A 160 -26.48 23.97 28.24
CA PHE A 160 -27.20 23.81 26.98
C PHE A 160 -27.14 22.36 26.53
N GLY A 161 -28.29 21.78 26.22
CA GLY A 161 -28.38 20.41 25.75
C GLY A 161 -29.33 20.30 24.56
N ILE A 162 -28.86 19.71 23.46
CA ILE A 162 -29.70 19.28 22.34
C ILE A 162 -30.48 18.06 22.78
N VAL A 163 -31.81 18.16 22.82
CA VAL A 163 -32.70 17.08 23.27
C VAL A 163 -33.05 16.15 22.11
N THR A 164 -33.41 16.73 20.95
CA THR A 164 -33.68 15.99 19.71
C THR A 164 -33.00 16.66 18.52
N SER A 165 -32.39 15.88 17.64
CA SER A 165 -31.74 16.27 16.39
C SER A 165 -31.64 15.05 15.47
N GLY A 166 -31.75 15.25 14.15
CA GLY A 166 -31.51 14.22 13.15
C GLY A 166 -30.08 14.19 12.60
N ILE A 167 -29.23 15.16 12.97
CA ILE A 167 -27.89 15.37 12.39
C ILE A 167 -26.81 15.52 13.48
N PHE A 168 -27.09 16.22 14.57
CA PHE A 168 -26.18 16.47 15.69
C PHE A 168 -26.44 15.52 16.86
N ALA A 169 -25.60 15.60 17.89
CA ALA A 169 -25.74 14.78 19.10
C ALA A 169 -27.13 14.93 19.72
N ASN A 170 -27.75 13.79 20.06
CA ASN A 170 -29.01 13.74 20.78
C ASN A 170 -28.82 13.65 22.29
N GLN A 171 -29.89 13.93 23.03
CA GLN A 171 -30.00 13.66 24.48
C GLN A 171 -28.84 14.25 25.30
N MET A 172 -28.33 15.41 24.89
CA MET A 172 -27.25 16.06 25.59
C MET A 172 -27.72 16.65 26.92
N TYR A 173 -26.88 16.51 27.93
CA TYR A 173 -27.13 17.05 29.26
C TYR A 173 -26.93 18.56 29.28
N ALA A 174 -27.89 19.28 29.89
CA ALA A 174 -27.78 20.71 30.13
C ALA A 174 -27.50 20.93 31.63
N PRO A 175 -26.24 21.14 32.04
CA PRO A 175 -25.87 21.23 33.45
C PRO A 175 -26.36 22.53 34.10
N ASP A 176 -26.62 22.49 35.41
CA ASP A 176 -26.77 23.72 36.21
C ASP A 176 -25.39 24.21 36.64
N LEU A 177 -24.84 25.14 35.86
CA LEU A 177 -23.50 25.68 36.03
C LEU A 177 -23.28 26.45 37.34
N ASN A 178 -24.33 26.71 38.14
CA ASN A 178 -24.17 27.33 39.47
C ASN A 178 -23.82 26.31 40.56
N VAL A 179 -24.14 25.03 40.35
CA VAL A 179 -24.06 24.01 41.40
C VAL A 179 -23.36 22.73 40.96
N GLU A 180 -23.22 22.51 39.66
CA GLU A 180 -22.57 21.32 39.08
C GLU A 180 -21.17 21.65 38.55
N GLU A 181 -20.24 20.70 38.66
CA GLU A 181 -18.84 20.85 38.28
C GLU A 181 -18.44 19.84 37.19
N GLU A 182 -17.73 20.31 36.17
CA GLU A 182 -17.18 19.50 35.08
C GLU A 182 -16.15 18.49 35.63
N GLY A 183 -16.19 17.24 35.13
CA GLY A 183 -15.37 16.13 35.61
C GLY A 183 -15.86 15.49 36.92
N VAL A 184 -16.87 16.07 37.57
CA VAL A 184 -17.52 15.51 38.78
C VAL A 184 -18.97 15.13 38.49
N ASN A 185 -19.75 16.08 37.96
CA ASN A 185 -21.18 15.92 37.69
C ASN A 185 -21.47 15.63 36.22
N PHE A 186 -20.73 16.28 35.32
CA PHE A 186 -20.86 16.17 33.86
C PHE A 186 -19.49 16.21 33.18
N GLY A 187 -19.41 15.80 31.91
CA GLY A 187 -18.16 15.70 31.15
C GLY A 187 -17.58 14.28 31.13
N ILE A 188 -16.49 14.09 30.38
CA ILE A 188 -15.86 12.77 30.19
C ILE A 188 -15.53 12.12 31.54
N GLY A 189 -15.89 10.84 31.68
CA GLY A 189 -15.62 10.06 32.89
C GLY A 189 -16.72 10.16 33.96
N THR A 190 -17.79 10.91 33.70
CA THR A 190 -19.00 10.97 34.54
C THR A 190 -20.15 10.14 33.94
N GLU A 191 -21.32 10.07 34.60
CA GLU A 191 -22.53 9.48 34.00
C GLU A 191 -23.12 10.37 32.90
N GLN A 192 -22.86 11.68 32.92
CA GLN A 192 -23.32 12.66 31.94
C GLN A 192 -22.17 13.05 31.02
N THR A 193 -21.73 12.11 30.18
CA THR A 193 -20.54 12.30 29.33
C THR A 193 -20.75 13.27 28.17
N CYS A 194 -22.00 13.53 27.81
CA CYS A 194 -22.36 14.39 26.68
C CYS A 194 -23.11 15.61 27.19
N TRP A 195 -22.54 16.80 27.01
CA TRP A 195 -23.07 18.03 27.61
C TRP A 195 -22.67 19.26 26.80
N GLY A 196 -23.30 20.40 27.09
CA GLY A 196 -22.89 21.66 26.49
C GLY A 196 -23.25 22.89 27.30
N MET A 197 -22.86 24.05 26.79
CA MET A 197 -23.20 25.36 27.31
C MET A 197 -23.37 26.37 26.18
N ILE A 198 -24.17 27.40 26.45
CA ILE A 198 -24.32 28.56 25.57
C ILE A 198 -24.03 29.83 26.34
N THR A 199 -23.12 30.65 25.81
CA THR A 199 -22.74 31.94 26.36
C THR A 199 -23.22 33.04 25.44
N ALA A 200 -24.15 33.87 25.91
CA ALA A 200 -24.58 35.07 25.19
C ALA A 200 -23.71 36.26 25.62
N GLN A 201 -23.12 36.94 24.64
CA GLN A 201 -22.49 38.24 24.81
C GLN A 201 -23.52 39.34 24.60
N TYR A 202 -23.67 40.20 25.59
CA TYR A 202 -24.55 41.35 25.53
C TYR A 202 -23.81 42.63 25.18
N ASP A 203 -24.58 43.61 24.71
CA ASP A 203 -24.14 45.00 24.67
C ASP A 203 -23.87 45.56 26.08
N ALA A 204 -23.24 46.73 26.14
CA ALA A 204 -22.83 47.35 27.41
C ALA A 204 -23.99 47.64 28.39
N ASN A 205 -25.24 47.59 27.93
CA ASN A 205 -26.43 47.85 28.73
C ASN A 205 -27.18 46.58 29.12
N PHE A 206 -26.70 45.39 28.72
CA PHE A 206 -27.41 44.11 28.91
C PHE A 206 -28.82 44.09 28.29
N GLU A 207 -29.07 44.90 27.25
CA GLU A 207 -30.38 45.00 26.60
C GLU A 207 -30.49 44.12 25.37
N ARG A 208 -29.35 43.65 24.84
CA ARG A 208 -29.28 43.05 23.51
C ARG A 208 -28.12 42.10 23.35
N ILE A 209 -28.37 40.93 22.78
CA ILE A 209 -27.34 39.95 22.43
C ILE A 209 -26.62 40.40 21.15
N GLU A 210 -25.28 40.42 21.18
CA GLU A 210 -24.41 40.76 20.06
C GLU A 210 -23.74 39.53 19.43
N SER A 211 -23.54 38.47 20.21
CA SER A 211 -23.10 37.14 19.75
C SER A 211 -23.48 36.07 20.76
N ALA A 212 -23.55 34.83 20.31
CA ALA A 212 -23.66 33.65 21.16
C ALA A 212 -22.53 32.68 20.83
N GLU A 213 -21.95 32.08 21.85
CA GLU A 213 -20.98 31.00 21.72
C GLU A 213 -21.62 29.72 22.24
N VAL A 214 -21.61 28.68 21.42
CA VAL A 214 -22.09 27.34 21.78
C VAL A 214 -20.89 26.43 21.91
N TYR A 215 -20.76 25.83 23.08
CA TYR A 215 -19.79 24.80 23.37
C TYR A 215 -20.52 23.49 23.65
N TRP A 216 -20.04 22.39 23.10
CA TRP A 216 -20.49 21.09 23.55
C TRP A 216 -19.47 19.99 23.33
N GLU A 217 -19.60 18.97 24.16
CA GLU A 217 -18.80 17.76 24.15
C GLU A 217 -19.75 16.55 24.07
N ALA A 218 -19.42 15.57 23.23
CA ALA A 218 -20.17 14.33 23.15
C ALA A 218 -19.27 13.11 22.94
N GLN A 219 -19.75 12.00 23.46
CA GLN A 219 -19.21 10.66 23.28
C GLN A 219 -20.18 9.84 22.42
N ASP A 220 -19.64 9.02 21.52
CA ASP A 220 -20.43 8.03 20.78
C ASP A 220 -21.17 7.09 21.76
N GLY A 221 -22.43 6.79 21.46
CA GLY A 221 -23.28 5.98 22.33
C GLY A 221 -24.73 5.95 21.89
N VAL A 222 -25.48 5.00 22.46
CA VAL A 222 -26.91 4.79 22.14
C VAL A 222 -27.76 6.00 22.53
N GLU A 223 -27.41 6.67 23.64
CA GLU A 223 -28.13 7.85 24.12
C GLU A 223 -27.97 9.03 23.17
N THR A 224 -26.74 9.28 22.69
CA THR A 224 -26.47 10.35 21.73
C THR A 224 -26.86 10.01 20.30
N THR A 225 -27.18 8.74 20.02
CA THR A 225 -27.41 8.19 18.67
C THR A 225 -26.21 8.38 17.73
N LEU A 226 -25.03 8.70 18.28
CA LEU A 226 -23.80 8.92 17.52
C LEU A 226 -22.92 7.67 17.55
N GLY A 227 -22.36 7.32 16.40
CA GLY A 227 -21.35 6.26 16.28
C GLY A 227 -21.83 4.89 16.73
N VAL A 228 -23.14 4.62 16.68
CA VAL A 228 -23.75 3.32 16.99
C VAL A 228 -24.55 2.76 15.81
N ASP A 229 -24.66 1.44 15.74
CA ASP A 229 -25.48 0.73 14.76
C ASP A 229 -26.96 0.61 15.20
N THR A 230 -27.76 -0.12 14.42
CA THR A 230 -29.18 -0.36 14.71
C THR A 230 -29.43 -1.19 15.97
N GLU A 231 -28.43 -1.94 16.43
CA GLU A 231 -28.48 -2.71 17.67
C GLU A 231 -27.92 -1.93 18.88
N GLY A 232 -27.33 -0.75 18.65
CA GLY A 232 -26.75 0.11 19.66
C GLY A 232 -25.26 -0.15 19.92
N ASN A 233 -24.58 -0.95 19.09
CA ASN A 233 -23.15 -1.21 19.25
C ASN A 233 -22.33 -0.12 18.58
N LEU A 234 -21.18 0.23 19.18
CA LEU A 234 -20.28 1.24 18.63
C LEU A 234 -19.70 0.81 17.27
N ASN A 235 -19.92 1.62 16.24
CA ASN A 235 -19.62 1.28 14.84
C ASN A 235 -18.81 2.33 14.08
N ARG A 236 -18.41 3.44 14.71
CA ARG A 236 -17.60 4.48 14.04
C ARG A 236 -16.25 3.88 13.63
N VAL A 237 -15.82 4.16 12.40
CA VAL A 237 -14.54 3.69 11.84
C VAL A 237 -13.61 4.88 11.66
N PHE A 238 -12.31 4.69 11.92
CA PHE A 238 -11.27 5.64 11.52
C PHE A 238 -10.40 5.01 10.43
N GLY A 239 -10.44 5.65 9.27
CA GLY A 239 -9.59 5.36 8.15
C GLY A 239 -8.44 6.36 8.04
N VAL A 240 -7.27 5.89 7.65
CA VAL A 240 -6.07 6.72 7.49
C VAL A 240 -5.67 6.76 6.02
N THR A 241 -5.48 7.94 5.43
CA THR A 241 -5.12 8.12 4.01
C THR A 241 -3.65 7.87 3.69
N GLY A 242 -2.79 7.86 4.70
CA GLY A 242 -1.35 7.64 4.58
C GLY A 242 -0.75 7.23 5.92
N ALA A 243 0.40 6.60 5.92
CA ALA A 243 1.12 6.24 7.13
C ALA A 243 1.87 7.44 7.73
N PHE A 244 2.49 7.24 8.88
CA PHE A 244 3.63 8.05 9.32
C PHE A 244 4.93 7.41 8.81
N GLY A 245 6.02 8.15 8.89
CA GLY A 245 7.35 7.62 8.60
C GLY A 245 8.42 8.69 8.77
N ASP A 246 9.63 8.43 8.28
CA ASP A 246 10.71 9.42 8.37
C ASP A 246 11.86 9.14 7.39
N TYR A 247 12.74 10.13 7.18
CA TYR A 247 13.93 10.04 6.33
C TYR A 247 15.24 9.72 7.06
N THR A 248 15.23 9.60 8.38
CA THR A 248 16.42 9.56 9.26
C THR A 248 16.73 8.19 9.87
N THR A 249 15.74 7.34 10.10
CA THR A 249 15.90 6.04 10.75
C THR A 249 16.89 5.17 9.98
N ILE A 250 16.68 5.01 8.67
CA ILE A 250 17.56 4.22 7.81
C ILE A 250 18.99 4.80 7.78
N PRO A 251 19.21 6.10 7.50
CA PRO A 251 20.55 6.69 7.59
C PRO A 251 21.23 6.49 8.95
N TYR A 252 20.50 6.64 10.05
CA TYR A 252 21.03 6.42 11.39
C TYR A 252 21.48 4.97 11.57
N LEU A 253 20.64 4.00 11.20
CA LEU A 253 20.96 2.57 11.27
C LEU A 253 22.11 2.16 10.35
N ALA A 254 22.26 2.81 9.20
CA ALA A 254 23.40 2.62 8.30
C ALA A 254 24.74 3.03 8.94
N THR A 255 24.74 3.89 9.97
CA THR A 255 25.95 4.16 10.76
C THR A 255 26.37 2.99 11.65
N LEU A 256 25.43 2.11 12.02
CA LEU A 256 25.65 0.91 12.82
C LEU A 256 26.00 -0.29 11.94
N ASN A 257 25.38 -0.38 10.76
CA ASN A 257 25.64 -1.41 9.76
C ASN A 257 25.91 -0.76 8.38
N PRO A 258 27.19 -0.52 8.02
CA PRO A 258 27.56 0.13 6.76
C PRO A 258 27.21 -0.65 5.49
N ALA A 259 26.70 -1.89 5.60
CA ALA A 259 26.21 -2.67 4.47
C ALA A 259 24.79 -2.26 4.04
N ILE A 260 24.07 -1.48 4.86
CA ILE A 260 22.75 -0.96 4.51
C ILE A 260 22.90 0.09 3.41
N ASN A 261 22.20 -0.13 2.31
CA ASN A 261 22.01 0.88 1.30
C ASN A 261 21.02 1.93 1.82
N VAL A 262 21.41 3.20 1.77
CA VAL A 262 20.54 4.32 2.18
C VAL A 262 19.83 4.85 0.94
N GLY A 263 18.54 4.54 0.82
CA GLY A 263 17.71 5.01 -0.29
C GLY A 263 17.30 6.49 -0.16
N THR A 264 16.50 6.96 -1.12
CA THR A 264 16.04 8.36 -1.18
C THR A 264 14.60 8.58 -0.70
N TYR A 265 13.87 7.50 -0.43
CA TYR A 265 12.48 7.57 0.01
C TYR A 265 12.38 7.31 1.52
N PRO A 266 11.31 7.78 2.17
CA PRO A 266 11.17 7.67 3.61
C PRO A 266 10.80 6.22 3.99
N MET A 267 11.12 5.86 5.23
CA MET A 267 10.73 4.59 5.81
C MET A 267 9.31 4.71 6.40
N ILE A 268 8.42 3.81 6.01
CA ILE A 268 7.04 3.74 6.52
C ILE A 268 7.08 3.17 7.95
N GLY A 269 6.32 3.78 8.85
CA GLY A 269 6.18 3.30 10.24
C GLY A 269 7.42 3.55 11.11
N ALA A 270 8.35 4.37 10.62
CA ALA A 270 9.63 4.54 11.25
C ALA A 270 9.59 5.57 12.41
N PRO A 271 10.35 5.35 13.48
CA PRO A 271 10.28 6.16 14.70
C PRO A 271 10.99 7.51 14.60
N GLY A 272 11.83 7.72 13.58
CA GLY A 272 12.70 8.89 13.46
C GLY A 272 13.95 8.83 14.34
N ALA A 273 14.88 9.74 14.07
CA ALA A 273 16.03 10.02 14.91
C ALA A 273 16.14 11.54 15.14
N ASP A 274 16.42 11.95 16.38
CA ASP A 274 16.71 13.34 16.74
C ASP A 274 18.07 13.74 16.13
N VAL A 275 18.03 14.35 14.95
CA VAL A 275 19.22 14.75 14.18
C VAL A 275 19.62 16.19 14.50
N ASN A 276 18.69 17.00 15.00
CA ASN A 276 18.92 18.40 15.33
C ASN A 276 19.42 18.60 16.80
N GLY A 277 19.24 17.60 17.66
CA GLY A 277 19.68 17.53 19.05
C GLY A 277 18.81 18.30 20.04
N ASP A 278 17.54 18.57 19.72
CA ASP A 278 16.62 19.33 20.57
C ASP A 278 15.84 18.46 21.58
N GLY A 279 15.95 17.14 21.48
CA GLY A 279 15.32 16.16 22.37
C GLY A 279 13.89 15.79 21.98
N THR A 280 13.41 16.25 20.83
CA THR A 280 12.15 15.84 20.20
C THR A 280 12.42 15.25 18.81
N ILE A 281 11.50 14.43 18.30
CA ILE A 281 11.54 13.96 16.91
C ILE A 281 10.36 14.62 16.20
N ASP A 282 10.66 15.53 15.28
CA ASP A 282 9.64 16.31 14.59
C ASP A 282 9.95 16.56 13.10
N GLY A 283 9.18 17.45 12.47
CA GLY A 283 9.35 17.76 11.05
C GLY A 283 10.72 18.36 10.71
N ASP A 284 11.40 19.01 11.66
CA ASP A 284 12.76 19.54 11.45
C ASP A 284 13.81 18.41 11.42
N ASP A 285 13.49 17.24 11.99
CA ASP A 285 14.27 16.01 11.82
C ASP A 285 13.92 15.23 10.55
N GLY A 286 12.87 15.61 9.81
CA GLY A 286 12.40 14.85 8.66
C GLY A 286 11.47 13.69 9.03
N PHE A 287 10.86 13.74 10.22
CA PHE A 287 9.68 12.95 10.55
C PHE A 287 8.48 13.42 9.73
N ILE A 288 7.70 12.46 9.24
CA ILE A 288 6.51 12.69 8.42
C ILE A 288 5.31 12.21 9.26
N PRO A 289 4.46 13.12 9.73
CA PRO A 289 3.32 12.75 10.54
C PRO A 289 2.27 11.99 9.72
N ASN A 290 1.52 11.13 10.40
CA ASN A 290 0.31 10.54 9.85
C ASN A 290 -0.73 11.65 9.55
N PRO A 291 -1.41 11.69 8.38
CA PRO A 291 -1.45 10.70 7.28
C PRO A 291 -0.70 11.12 6.02
N GLU A 292 0.45 11.78 6.14
CA GLU A 292 1.10 12.43 5.00
C GLU A 292 1.89 11.46 4.11
N LEU A 293 2.18 10.23 4.59
CA LEU A 293 3.02 9.28 3.86
C LEU A 293 2.22 8.20 3.11
N GLU A 294 2.04 8.38 1.81
CA GLU A 294 1.31 7.43 0.96
C GLU A 294 2.18 6.27 0.44
N TRP A 295 3.50 6.42 0.42
CA TRP A 295 4.43 5.44 -0.16
C TRP A 295 5.83 5.62 0.43
N GLY A 296 6.60 4.54 0.49
CA GLY A 296 7.93 4.53 1.09
C GLY A 296 8.48 3.11 1.26
N TYR A 297 9.53 2.97 2.05
CA TYR A 297 10.18 1.70 2.31
C TYR A 297 9.57 0.99 3.50
N ILE A 298 9.31 -0.31 3.34
CA ILE A 298 9.22 -1.22 4.49
C ILE A 298 10.64 -1.74 4.71
N PHE A 299 11.19 -1.41 5.88
CA PHE A 299 12.54 -1.76 6.29
C PHE A 299 12.46 -2.36 7.68
N ASP A 300 12.99 -3.56 7.85
CA ASP A 300 12.94 -4.27 9.14
C ASP A 300 14.35 -4.72 9.56
N PRO A 301 15.02 -3.96 10.43
CA PRO A 301 16.35 -4.27 10.91
C PRO A 301 16.33 -5.20 12.11
N ASN A 302 15.17 -5.52 12.68
CA ASN A 302 15.02 -6.26 13.92
C ASN A 302 14.38 -7.63 13.65
N GLY A 303 14.85 -8.67 14.33
CA GLY A 303 14.24 -9.99 14.24
C GLY A 303 13.39 -10.32 15.46
N GLY A 304 13.25 -11.61 15.74
CA GLY A 304 12.40 -12.12 16.83
C GLY A 304 12.90 -11.74 18.22
N ASP A 305 14.18 -11.38 18.36
CA ASP A 305 14.76 -10.90 19.62
C ASP A 305 14.58 -9.39 19.87
N GLY A 306 14.04 -8.66 18.88
CA GLY A 306 13.80 -7.22 18.95
C GLY A 306 15.08 -6.38 18.95
N ALA A 307 16.26 -6.98 18.73
CA ALA A 307 17.52 -6.27 18.57
C ALA A 307 17.91 -6.21 17.08
N PRO A 308 18.50 -5.09 16.62
CA PRO A 308 18.86 -4.99 15.22
C PRO A 308 20.18 -5.70 14.88
N PHE A 309 20.23 -6.29 13.70
CA PHE A 309 21.42 -6.91 13.08
C PHE A 309 22.00 -8.10 13.87
N THR A 310 21.14 -8.91 14.49
CA THR A 310 21.50 -10.12 15.23
C THR A 310 21.47 -11.38 14.34
N GLY A 311 20.96 -11.27 13.11
CA GLY A 311 20.98 -12.33 12.10
C GLY A 311 19.76 -13.23 12.10
N ASP A 312 18.75 -12.92 12.91
CA ASP A 312 17.44 -13.56 12.89
C ASP A 312 16.39 -12.74 12.08
N GLU A 313 16.81 -11.64 11.43
CA GLU A 313 15.92 -10.79 10.66
C GLU A 313 15.46 -11.48 9.36
N PRO A 314 14.16 -11.46 9.04
CA PRO A 314 13.62 -12.05 7.81
C PRO A 314 14.17 -11.43 6.52
N PHE A 315 14.51 -10.13 6.54
CA PHE A 315 14.96 -9.36 5.37
C PHE A 315 16.48 -9.13 5.31
N GLN A 316 17.27 -9.75 6.19
CA GLN A 316 18.74 -9.53 6.25
C GLN A 316 19.45 -9.71 4.90
N PHE A 317 18.93 -10.59 4.02
CA PHE A 317 19.53 -10.92 2.73
C PHE A 317 19.13 -9.95 1.60
N THR A 318 18.10 -9.14 1.80
CA THR A 318 17.60 -8.11 0.88
C THR A 318 17.95 -6.70 1.37
N GLY A 319 19.08 -6.59 2.07
CA GLY A 319 19.54 -5.34 2.69
C GLY A 319 18.60 -4.80 3.78
N TYR A 320 17.79 -5.66 4.40
CA TYR A 320 16.75 -5.35 5.40
C TYR A 320 15.50 -4.67 4.83
N TYR A 321 15.36 -4.60 3.51
CA TYR A 321 14.16 -4.07 2.85
C TYR A 321 13.18 -5.19 2.52
N PHE A 322 11.88 -4.88 2.58
CA PHE A 322 10.87 -5.69 1.91
C PHE A 322 10.99 -5.50 0.41
N THR A 323 11.27 -6.58 -0.31
CA THR A 323 11.54 -6.51 -1.74
C THR A 323 10.86 -7.62 -2.54
N GLY A 324 10.87 -7.49 -3.87
CA GLY A 324 10.24 -8.48 -4.76
C GLY A 324 10.87 -9.86 -4.62
N ASN A 325 12.19 -9.92 -4.39
CA ASN A 325 12.91 -11.18 -4.18
C ASN A 325 12.49 -11.88 -2.88
N ALA A 326 12.35 -11.12 -1.78
CA ALA A 326 11.82 -11.65 -0.52
C ALA A 326 10.39 -12.17 -0.69
N LEU A 327 9.53 -11.40 -1.36
CA LEU A 327 8.14 -11.79 -1.61
C LEU A 327 8.03 -13.05 -2.47
N ALA A 328 8.86 -13.18 -3.52
CA ALA A 328 8.89 -14.36 -4.37
C ALA A 328 9.26 -15.62 -3.58
N ALA A 329 10.26 -15.54 -2.70
CA ALA A 329 10.66 -16.65 -1.85
C ALA A 329 9.56 -17.02 -0.84
N LEU A 330 9.02 -16.04 -0.11
CA LEU A 330 7.92 -16.26 0.83
C LEU A 330 6.70 -16.87 0.12
N GLY A 331 6.36 -16.38 -1.08
CA GLY A 331 5.25 -16.89 -1.88
C GLY A 331 5.44 -18.34 -2.35
N ALA A 332 6.66 -18.73 -2.75
CA ALA A 332 6.96 -20.11 -3.15
C ALA A 332 6.78 -21.10 -1.98
N LEU A 333 7.21 -20.71 -0.78
CA LEU A 333 7.06 -21.55 0.41
C LEU A 333 5.63 -21.52 0.94
N ALA A 334 4.94 -20.38 0.92
CA ALA A 334 3.52 -20.29 1.27
C ALA A 334 2.66 -21.17 0.35
N THR A 335 2.95 -21.20 -0.95
CA THR A 335 2.22 -22.04 -1.92
C THR A 335 2.41 -23.52 -1.64
N THR A 336 3.63 -23.95 -1.35
CA THR A 336 3.92 -25.37 -1.09
C THR A 336 3.42 -25.82 0.27
N PHE A 337 3.54 -24.99 1.31
CA PHE A 337 3.02 -25.30 2.65
C PHE A 337 1.50 -25.15 2.73
N GLY A 338 0.88 -24.33 1.89
CA GLY A 338 -0.58 -24.24 1.77
C GLY A 338 -1.25 -25.58 1.42
N GLN A 339 -0.49 -26.53 0.87
CA GLN A 339 -0.98 -27.89 0.61
C GLN A 339 -1.37 -28.66 1.89
N PHE A 340 -0.87 -28.24 3.07
CA PHE A 340 -1.30 -28.83 4.35
C PHE A 340 -2.75 -28.49 4.74
N SER A 341 -3.35 -27.49 4.10
CA SER A 341 -4.72 -27.06 4.38
C SER A 341 -5.62 -27.04 3.14
N ASP A 342 -5.11 -27.48 1.98
CA ASP A 342 -5.88 -27.50 0.73
C ASP A 342 -6.77 -28.76 0.63
N PRO A 343 -8.10 -28.64 0.77
CA PRO A 343 -9.00 -29.80 0.70
C PRO A 343 -9.01 -30.51 -0.66
N ALA A 344 -8.49 -29.89 -1.72
CA ALA A 344 -8.32 -30.55 -3.03
C ALA A 344 -7.12 -31.52 -3.06
N ILE A 345 -6.17 -31.35 -2.15
CA ILE A 345 -4.96 -32.18 -2.03
C ILE A 345 -5.09 -33.20 -0.90
N LEU A 346 -5.69 -32.79 0.22
CA LEU A 346 -5.81 -33.61 1.42
C LEU A 346 -6.66 -34.87 1.19
N LEU A 347 -6.36 -35.89 1.99
CA LEU A 347 -7.11 -37.15 2.08
C LEU A 347 -7.90 -37.18 3.38
N ASP A 348 -9.16 -37.63 3.31
CA ASP A 348 -9.97 -37.99 4.47
C ASP A 348 -9.51 -39.37 4.97
N THR A 349 -8.63 -39.37 5.96
CA THR A 349 -7.98 -40.61 6.43
C THR A 349 -8.77 -41.30 7.54
N ASP A 350 -9.59 -40.57 8.29
CA ASP A 350 -10.39 -41.10 9.40
C ASP A 350 -11.86 -41.42 9.01
N GLY A 351 -12.29 -41.00 7.83
CA GLY A 351 -13.59 -41.28 7.24
C GLY A 351 -14.72 -40.39 7.79
N ASP A 352 -14.39 -39.23 8.38
CA ASP A 352 -15.37 -38.31 8.93
C ASP A 352 -16.02 -37.39 7.86
N GLY A 353 -15.54 -37.46 6.61
CA GLY A 353 -16.01 -36.65 5.49
C GLY A 353 -15.26 -35.33 5.30
N VAL A 354 -14.23 -35.06 6.12
CA VAL A 354 -13.38 -33.86 6.08
C VAL A 354 -11.95 -34.28 5.70
N PRO A 355 -11.46 -33.90 4.49
CA PRO A 355 -10.07 -34.13 4.14
C PRO A 355 -9.11 -33.40 5.08
N ASP A 356 -8.20 -34.15 5.72
CA ASP A 356 -7.38 -33.64 6.83
C ASP A 356 -5.88 -34.03 6.77
N THR A 357 -5.50 -34.97 5.89
CA THR A 357 -4.15 -35.56 5.89
C THR A 357 -3.48 -35.43 4.52
N HIS A 358 -2.28 -34.85 4.47
CA HIS A 358 -1.52 -34.72 3.23
C HIS A 358 -1.05 -36.09 2.68
N PRO A 359 -1.14 -36.37 1.37
CA PRO A 359 -0.78 -37.67 0.78
C PRO A 359 0.66 -38.14 1.09
N TRP A 360 1.61 -37.21 1.20
CA TRP A 360 2.99 -37.58 1.55
C TRP A 360 3.17 -38.01 3.00
N ILE A 361 2.33 -37.53 3.92
CA ILE A 361 2.34 -38.03 5.31
C ILE A 361 2.01 -39.53 5.28
N VAL A 362 0.96 -39.90 4.53
CA VAL A 362 0.56 -41.31 4.35
C VAL A 362 1.69 -42.12 3.69
N TYR A 363 2.30 -41.58 2.63
CA TYR A 363 3.44 -42.23 1.96
C TYR A 363 4.60 -42.50 2.91
N TYR A 364 5.02 -41.52 3.70
CA TYR A 364 6.13 -41.65 4.65
C TYR A 364 5.79 -42.58 5.82
N MET A 365 4.55 -42.59 6.29
CA MET A 365 4.08 -43.57 7.26
C MET A 365 4.13 -45.00 6.70
N GLN A 366 3.81 -45.20 5.42
CA GLN A 366 3.98 -46.50 4.74
C GLN A 366 5.45 -46.91 4.59
N GLN A 367 6.38 -45.94 4.54
CA GLN A 367 7.82 -46.20 4.61
C GLN A 367 8.32 -46.50 6.05
N GLY A 368 7.43 -46.46 7.05
CA GLY A 368 7.72 -46.84 8.43
C GLY A 368 8.02 -45.68 9.38
N LEU A 369 7.80 -44.42 8.97
CA LEU A 369 7.88 -43.27 9.87
C LEU A 369 6.63 -43.19 10.76
N ASP A 370 6.81 -42.68 11.99
CA ASP A 370 5.67 -42.25 12.80
C ASP A 370 5.03 -40.98 12.22
N GLN A 371 3.82 -40.63 12.67
CA GLN A 371 3.06 -39.52 12.11
C GLN A 371 3.79 -38.16 12.21
N VAL A 372 4.51 -37.90 13.31
CA VAL A 372 5.23 -36.64 13.51
C VAL A 372 6.45 -36.59 12.59
N SER A 373 7.22 -37.68 12.53
CA SER A 373 8.34 -37.81 11.60
C SER A 373 7.90 -37.72 10.12
N ALA A 374 6.72 -38.24 9.79
CA ALA A 374 6.14 -38.16 8.44
C ALA A 374 5.67 -36.74 8.08
N LEU A 375 5.12 -35.99 9.04
CA LEU A 375 4.80 -34.57 8.87
C LEU A 375 6.08 -33.76 8.59
N VAL A 376 7.13 -33.98 9.37
CA VAL A 376 8.43 -33.31 9.18
C VAL A 376 9.03 -33.64 7.81
N ALA A 377 9.04 -34.91 7.40
CA ALA A 377 9.52 -35.32 6.08
C ALA A 377 8.69 -34.72 4.92
N THR A 378 7.39 -34.51 5.15
CA THR A 378 6.52 -33.83 4.19
C THR A 378 6.88 -32.35 4.06
N ALA A 379 7.10 -31.65 5.18
CA ALA A 379 7.51 -30.24 5.18
C ALA A 379 8.87 -30.04 4.48
N ASP A 380 9.83 -30.93 4.75
CA ASP A 380 11.13 -30.96 4.07
C ASP A 380 10.94 -31.07 2.54
N SER A 381 10.16 -32.05 2.09
CA SER A 381 9.94 -32.30 0.66
C SER A 381 9.19 -31.17 -0.05
N LEU A 382 8.24 -30.53 0.64
CA LEU A 382 7.49 -29.38 0.11
C LEU A 382 8.40 -28.16 -0.02
N ALA A 383 9.24 -27.89 0.98
CA ALA A 383 10.24 -26.84 0.94
C ALA A 383 11.29 -27.05 -0.16
N ASP A 384 11.76 -28.30 -0.34
CA ASP A 384 12.67 -28.68 -1.41
C ASP A 384 12.06 -28.33 -2.79
N LEU A 385 10.83 -28.76 -3.04
CA LEU A 385 10.14 -28.47 -4.30
C LEU A 385 9.85 -26.98 -4.49
N GLY A 386 9.46 -26.28 -3.43
CA GLY A 386 9.24 -24.83 -3.47
C GLY A 386 10.51 -24.08 -3.87
N MET A 387 11.64 -24.44 -3.28
CA MET A 387 12.93 -23.86 -3.61
C MET A 387 13.43 -24.23 -5.01
N GLN A 388 13.22 -25.47 -5.46
CA GLN A 388 13.53 -25.87 -6.84
C GLN A 388 12.71 -25.05 -7.86
N GLY A 389 11.42 -24.85 -7.58
CA GLY A 389 10.54 -23.98 -8.36
C GLY A 389 11.09 -22.56 -8.40
N LEU A 390 11.25 -21.92 -7.25
CA LEU A 390 11.80 -20.56 -7.12
C LEU A 390 13.13 -20.39 -7.89
N ALA A 391 14.08 -21.30 -7.67
CA ALA A 391 15.39 -21.25 -8.30
C ALA A 391 15.31 -21.34 -9.84
N THR A 392 14.45 -22.20 -10.37
CA THR A 392 14.38 -22.44 -11.83
C THR A 392 13.46 -21.47 -12.55
N THR A 393 12.30 -21.14 -11.98
CA THR A 393 11.27 -20.32 -12.64
C THR A 393 11.47 -18.84 -12.40
N THR A 394 11.93 -18.44 -11.22
CA THR A 394 12.12 -17.02 -10.86
C THR A 394 13.54 -16.56 -11.14
N PHE A 395 14.55 -17.34 -10.75
CA PHE A 395 15.96 -16.94 -10.87
C PHE A 395 16.73 -17.62 -12.00
N GLY A 396 16.08 -18.47 -12.80
CA GLY A 396 16.68 -19.07 -14.00
C GLY A 396 17.89 -19.98 -13.74
N LEU A 397 18.04 -20.51 -12.53
CA LEU A 397 19.18 -21.33 -12.14
C LEU A 397 19.14 -22.71 -12.83
N PRO A 398 20.31 -23.31 -13.14
CA PRO A 398 20.38 -24.68 -13.65
C PRO A 398 19.74 -25.68 -12.69
N ALA A 399 19.07 -26.71 -13.22
CA ALA A 399 18.37 -27.73 -12.42
C ALA A 399 19.26 -28.41 -11.37
N ALA A 400 20.56 -28.59 -11.64
CA ALA A 400 21.49 -29.18 -10.68
C ALA A 400 21.74 -28.26 -9.46
N ASN A 401 21.81 -26.94 -9.69
CA ASN A 401 21.93 -25.95 -8.63
C ASN A 401 20.63 -25.87 -7.83
N ALA A 402 19.48 -25.84 -8.53
CA ALA A 402 18.16 -25.82 -7.92
C ALA A 402 17.93 -27.03 -7.00
N ALA A 403 18.32 -28.24 -7.42
CA ALA A 403 18.21 -29.44 -6.59
C ALA A 403 19.10 -29.39 -5.33
N ALA A 404 20.31 -28.84 -5.44
CA ALA A 404 21.20 -28.68 -4.28
C ALA A 404 20.64 -27.66 -3.27
N LEU A 405 20.09 -26.55 -3.77
CA LEU A 405 19.44 -25.53 -2.94
C LEU A 405 18.17 -26.07 -2.30
N GLY A 406 17.34 -26.78 -3.06
CA GLY A 406 16.12 -27.39 -2.57
C GLY A 406 16.39 -28.37 -1.43
N ALA A 407 17.39 -29.25 -1.56
CA ALA A 407 17.79 -30.14 -0.47
C ALA A 407 18.22 -29.38 0.80
N ALA A 408 18.91 -28.24 0.66
CA ALA A 408 19.33 -27.43 1.81
C ALA A 408 18.15 -26.73 2.49
N VAL A 409 17.23 -26.15 1.71
CA VAL A 409 16.03 -25.46 2.20
C VAL A 409 15.03 -26.45 2.80
N GLY A 410 14.86 -27.62 2.19
CA GLY A 410 14.07 -28.73 2.74
C GLY A 410 14.58 -29.20 4.09
N ALA A 411 15.89 -29.44 4.20
CA ALA A 411 16.52 -29.81 5.46
C ALA A 411 16.30 -28.75 6.55
N TYR A 412 16.43 -27.45 6.21
CA TYR A 412 16.15 -26.36 7.13
C TYR A 412 14.69 -26.42 7.63
N ALA A 413 13.72 -26.54 6.73
CA ALA A 413 12.30 -26.66 7.09
C ALA A 413 12.04 -27.83 8.04
N GLY A 414 12.60 -29.00 7.75
CA GLY A 414 12.46 -30.17 8.61
C GLY A 414 13.07 -29.94 10.00
N THR A 415 14.23 -29.29 10.09
CA THR A 415 14.85 -28.97 11.39
C THR A 415 14.05 -27.93 12.19
N THR A 416 13.53 -26.90 11.53
CA THR A 416 12.74 -25.84 12.15
C THR A 416 11.41 -26.38 12.67
N LEU A 417 10.68 -27.17 11.87
CA LEU A 417 9.43 -27.79 12.32
C LEU A 417 9.65 -28.74 13.49
N THR A 418 10.72 -29.54 13.45
CA THR A 418 11.10 -30.41 14.57
C THR A 418 11.32 -29.60 15.86
N ALA A 419 12.02 -28.47 15.77
CA ALA A 419 12.29 -27.62 16.92
C ALA A 419 11.00 -27.02 17.52
N LEU A 420 10.11 -26.50 16.67
CA LEU A 420 8.84 -25.90 17.10
C LEU A 420 7.90 -26.92 17.75
N LEU A 421 7.76 -28.10 17.15
CA LEU A 421 6.95 -29.18 17.73
C LEU A 421 7.53 -29.68 19.05
N THR A 422 8.86 -29.77 19.15
CA THR A 422 9.54 -30.13 20.41
C THR A 422 9.34 -29.08 21.51
N ALA A 423 9.24 -27.80 21.12
CA ALA A 423 8.93 -26.69 22.02
C ALA A 423 7.44 -26.65 22.44
N GLY A 424 6.59 -27.53 21.89
CA GLY A 424 5.17 -27.61 22.22
C GLY A 424 4.31 -26.59 21.48
N VAL A 425 4.82 -26.00 20.39
CA VAL A 425 4.02 -25.15 19.50
C VAL A 425 2.95 -26.02 18.83
N GLU A 426 1.72 -25.51 18.78
CA GLU A 426 0.61 -26.19 18.12
C GLU A 426 0.92 -26.42 16.63
N THR A 427 0.50 -27.56 16.08
CA THR A 427 0.90 -28.04 14.75
C THR A 427 0.69 -27.02 13.63
N VAL A 428 -0.48 -26.39 13.54
CA VAL A 428 -0.79 -25.41 12.48
C VAL A 428 0.09 -24.17 12.63
N SER A 429 0.26 -23.69 13.86
CA SER A 429 1.18 -22.58 14.15
C SER A 429 2.63 -22.93 13.81
N ALA A 430 3.07 -24.16 14.14
CA ALA A 430 4.41 -24.64 13.87
C ALA A 430 4.69 -24.74 12.36
N ILE A 431 3.72 -25.23 11.57
CA ILE A 431 3.81 -25.27 10.10
C ILE A 431 3.91 -23.85 9.53
N THR A 432 3.09 -22.93 10.03
CA THR A 432 3.06 -21.53 9.56
C THR A 432 4.39 -20.82 9.83
N GLN A 433 4.90 -20.92 11.06
CA GLN A 433 6.20 -20.35 11.45
C GLN A 433 7.35 -21.00 10.67
N THR A 434 7.28 -22.32 10.44
CA THR A 434 8.27 -23.03 9.61
C THR A 434 8.29 -22.48 8.18
N ALA A 435 7.12 -22.25 7.56
CA ALA A 435 7.03 -21.72 6.20
C ALA A 435 7.69 -20.33 6.10
N GLN A 436 7.41 -19.44 7.06
CA GLN A 436 7.99 -18.09 7.11
C GLN A 436 9.52 -18.13 7.26
N ALA A 437 10.02 -18.86 8.26
CA ALA A 437 11.46 -19.00 8.50
C ALA A 437 12.18 -19.63 7.29
N THR A 438 11.56 -20.64 6.67
CA THR A 438 12.12 -21.32 5.49
C THR A 438 12.16 -20.40 4.28
N GLY A 439 11.16 -19.54 4.11
CA GLY A 439 11.16 -18.53 3.05
C GLY A 439 12.32 -17.54 3.18
N ALA A 440 12.57 -17.02 4.39
CA ALA A 440 13.73 -16.16 4.66
C ALA A 440 15.06 -16.91 4.41
N TYR A 441 15.17 -18.15 4.88
CA TYR A 441 16.34 -18.99 4.64
C TYR A 441 16.58 -19.26 3.15
N ALA A 442 15.52 -19.44 2.34
CA ALA A 442 15.62 -19.64 0.90
C ALA A 442 16.29 -18.45 0.19
N VAL A 443 16.01 -17.22 0.62
CA VAL A 443 16.70 -16.02 0.10
C VAL A 443 18.19 -16.07 0.44
N GLY A 444 18.56 -16.42 1.67
CA GLY A 444 19.95 -16.59 2.08
C GLY A 444 20.68 -17.71 1.32
N ALA A 445 19.97 -18.80 1.00
CA ALA A 445 20.50 -19.90 0.19
C ALA A 445 20.78 -19.46 -1.26
N LEU A 446 19.90 -18.64 -1.85
CA LEU A 446 20.12 -18.00 -3.16
C LEU A 446 21.33 -17.06 -3.13
N ALA A 447 21.42 -16.18 -2.13
CA ALA A 447 22.56 -15.29 -1.94
C ALA A 447 23.88 -16.06 -1.86
N SER A 448 23.90 -17.15 -1.08
CA SER A 448 25.06 -18.03 -0.91
C SER A 448 25.45 -18.77 -2.21
N ALA A 449 24.51 -18.95 -3.13
CA ALA A 449 24.75 -19.50 -4.47
C ALA A 449 25.21 -18.45 -5.49
N GLY A 450 25.39 -17.18 -5.08
CA GLY A 450 25.83 -16.08 -5.93
C GLY A 450 24.71 -15.39 -6.69
N VAL A 451 23.44 -15.69 -6.39
CA VAL A 451 22.30 -14.94 -6.93
C VAL A 451 22.27 -13.57 -6.26
N GLN A 452 22.18 -12.51 -7.06
CA GLN A 452 21.92 -11.17 -6.54
C GLN A 452 20.47 -11.11 -6.11
N VAL A 453 20.23 -11.27 -4.81
CA VAL A 453 18.91 -11.15 -4.18
C VAL A 453 18.74 -9.84 -3.44
N ASP A 454 19.85 -9.16 -3.16
CA ASP A 454 19.88 -7.83 -2.59
C ASP A 454 19.56 -6.79 -3.67
N ASP A 455 18.34 -6.26 -3.60
CA ASP A 455 17.78 -5.17 -4.41
C ASP A 455 17.54 -3.91 -3.55
N SER A 456 18.24 -3.79 -2.42
CA SER A 456 18.10 -2.66 -1.49
C SER A 456 18.66 -1.34 -1.99
N ASP A 457 19.36 -1.31 -3.12
CA ASP A 457 19.79 -0.06 -3.77
C ASP A 457 18.64 0.69 -4.48
N HIS A 458 17.43 0.16 -4.38
CA HIS A 458 16.19 0.87 -4.71
C HIS A 458 16.08 1.28 -6.17
N ASP A 459 16.42 0.37 -7.06
CA ASP A 459 16.21 0.51 -8.49
C ASP A 459 14.75 0.31 -8.92
N TYR A 460 13.81 1.03 -8.30
CA TYR A 460 12.51 1.26 -8.96
C TYR A 460 12.79 2.03 -10.27
N GLY A 461 12.93 1.28 -11.36
CA GLY A 461 13.24 1.79 -12.67
C GLY A 461 14.68 1.61 -13.18
N ALA A 462 15.55 0.78 -12.60
CA ALA A 462 16.57 0.19 -13.48
C ALA A 462 15.81 -0.81 -14.37
N PRO A 463 15.75 -0.61 -15.69
CA PRO A 463 15.16 -1.61 -16.54
C PRO A 463 15.98 -2.89 -16.36
N ILE A 464 15.38 -3.94 -15.79
CA ILE A 464 15.90 -5.28 -15.97
C ILE A 464 15.86 -5.52 -17.48
N ASN A 465 17.04 -5.48 -18.10
CA ASN A 465 17.12 -5.79 -19.52
C ASN A 465 16.97 -7.30 -19.66
N SER A 466 15.74 -7.74 -19.91
CA SER A 466 15.41 -9.17 -20.09
C SER A 466 16.09 -9.78 -21.32
N LEU A 467 16.70 -8.97 -22.22
CA LEU A 467 17.45 -9.47 -23.37
C LEU A 467 18.80 -10.03 -22.95
N ALA A 468 19.04 -11.30 -23.26
CA ALA A 468 20.37 -11.87 -23.20
C ALA A 468 21.22 -11.31 -24.35
N ASN A 469 22.47 -10.86 -24.13
CA ASN A 469 23.33 -10.39 -25.24
C ASN A 469 22.69 -9.23 -26.06
N ALA A 470 22.16 -8.22 -25.38
CA ALA A 470 21.47 -7.07 -25.99
C ALA A 470 22.36 -6.25 -26.97
N GLY A 471 23.66 -6.12 -26.67
CA GLY A 471 24.64 -5.45 -27.52
C GLY A 471 25.16 -6.29 -28.70
N CYS A 472 24.71 -7.55 -28.84
CA CYS A 472 25.18 -8.50 -29.86
C CYS A 472 26.68 -8.89 -29.80
N GLU A 473 27.37 -8.56 -28.70
CA GLU A 473 28.80 -8.83 -28.50
C GLU A 473 29.17 -10.33 -28.45
N ALA A 474 28.20 -11.20 -28.17
CA ALA A 474 28.34 -12.66 -28.26
C ALA A 474 27.76 -13.24 -29.56
N GLY A 475 27.75 -12.46 -30.63
CA GLY A 475 27.16 -12.82 -31.93
C GLY A 475 25.64 -12.99 -31.82
N ALA A 476 25.09 -14.01 -32.49
CA ALA A 476 23.65 -14.31 -32.46
C ALA A 476 23.22 -15.19 -31.28
N THR A 477 24.06 -15.38 -30.25
CA THR A 477 23.72 -16.20 -29.08
C THR A 477 22.52 -15.60 -28.37
N GLY A 478 21.50 -16.43 -28.10
CA GLY A 478 20.24 -15.99 -27.48
C GLY A 478 19.21 -15.41 -28.46
N TRP A 479 19.59 -15.12 -29.71
CA TRP A 479 18.71 -14.52 -30.71
C TRP A 479 18.20 -15.56 -31.72
N ALA A 480 16.90 -15.50 -32.00
CA ALA A 480 16.21 -16.25 -33.04
C ALA A 480 16.03 -15.40 -34.31
N SER A 481 15.60 -16.04 -35.40
CA SER A 481 15.41 -15.35 -36.68
C SER A 481 14.31 -15.98 -37.51
N TYR A 482 13.58 -15.15 -38.24
CA TYR A 482 12.49 -15.56 -39.12
C TYR A 482 12.50 -14.76 -40.42
N PRO A 483 12.30 -15.39 -41.60
CA PRO A 483 12.02 -16.82 -41.81
C PRO A 483 13.26 -17.71 -41.70
N ASN A 484 14.46 -17.13 -41.78
CA ASN A 484 15.75 -17.79 -41.63
C ASN A 484 16.86 -16.73 -41.46
N ALA A 485 18.09 -17.18 -41.28
CA ALA A 485 19.25 -16.30 -41.03
C ALA A 485 20.07 -15.91 -42.28
N ASN A 486 19.60 -16.17 -43.50
CA ASN A 486 20.42 -16.01 -44.70
C ASN A 486 20.64 -14.55 -45.12
N ASN A 487 19.76 -13.64 -44.67
CA ASN A 487 19.79 -12.23 -45.05
C ASN A 487 20.16 -11.32 -43.88
N GLN A 488 21.07 -11.80 -43.05
CA GLN A 488 21.58 -11.07 -41.89
C GLN A 488 23.01 -11.50 -41.57
N ALA A 489 23.79 -10.61 -40.95
CA ALA A 489 25.17 -10.86 -40.56
C ALA A 489 25.53 -10.06 -39.31
N MET A 490 26.53 -10.55 -38.57
CA MET A 490 27.25 -9.72 -37.61
C MET A 490 28.22 -8.83 -38.37
N ILE A 491 28.31 -7.55 -37.99
CA ILE A 491 29.29 -6.60 -38.52
C ILE A 491 30.04 -5.98 -37.35
N GLY A 492 31.38 -5.98 -37.43
CA GLY A 492 32.24 -5.39 -36.42
C GLY A 492 32.67 -3.96 -36.75
N THR A 493 32.99 -3.17 -35.72
CA THR A 493 33.62 -1.86 -35.88
C THR A 493 34.91 -1.98 -36.69
N GLY A 494 35.07 -1.15 -37.72
CA GLY A 494 36.20 -1.16 -38.65
C GLY A 494 36.00 -2.04 -39.90
N GLU A 495 34.90 -2.79 -40.01
CA GLU A 495 34.57 -3.51 -41.25
C GLU A 495 34.13 -2.55 -42.37
N GLY A 496 34.49 -2.87 -43.61
CA GLY A 496 34.15 -2.03 -44.76
C GLY A 496 32.65 -2.07 -45.08
N MET A 497 32.08 -0.91 -45.36
CA MET A 497 30.66 -0.77 -45.73
C MET A 497 30.42 -1.20 -47.18
N TYR A 498 29.30 -1.89 -47.40
CA TYR A 498 28.90 -2.29 -48.76
C TYR A 498 28.69 -1.06 -49.64
N ASN A 499 29.24 -1.08 -50.86
CA ASN A 499 29.23 0.04 -51.81
C ASN A 499 29.89 1.36 -51.33
N SER A 500 30.70 1.34 -50.26
CA SER A 500 31.47 2.51 -49.81
C SER A 500 32.94 2.17 -49.52
N GLU A 501 33.77 3.21 -49.45
CA GLU A 501 35.13 3.13 -48.89
C GLU A 501 35.14 3.36 -47.35
N ASP A 502 33.98 3.71 -46.77
CA ASP A 502 33.82 3.94 -45.34
C ASP A 502 33.84 2.64 -44.52
N THR A 503 34.14 2.77 -43.23
CA THR A 503 34.12 1.67 -42.26
C THR A 503 32.96 1.82 -41.27
N PHE A 504 32.35 0.70 -40.88
CA PHE A 504 31.31 0.63 -39.87
C PHE A 504 31.83 1.01 -38.48
N VAL A 505 30.98 1.66 -37.68
CA VAL A 505 31.23 1.93 -36.24
C VAL A 505 29.98 1.55 -35.46
N ALA A 506 30.10 0.57 -34.57
CA ALA A 506 29.02 0.16 -33.68
C ALA A 506 28.59 1.30 -32.75
N PHE A 507 27.30 1.32 -32.36
CA PHE A 507 26.79 2.30 -31.39
C PHE A 507 27.40 2.08 -30.00
N GLU A 508 27.45 0.83 -29.58
CA GLU A 508 27.98 0.35 -28.30
C GLU A 508 28.75 -0.94 -28.58
N GLY A 509 29.83 -1.18 -27.82
CA GLY A 509 30.67 -2.36 -28.00
C GLY A 509 31.44 -2.35 -29.32
N ASP A 510 31.75 -3.55 -29.83
CA ASP A 510 32.52 -3.75 -31.06
C ASP A 510 31.66 -4.32 -32.21
N SER A 511 30.37 -4.61 -32.00
CA SER A 511 29.56 -5.31 -33.00
C SER A 511 28.11 -4.83 -33.12
N ALA A 512 27.47 -5.13 -34.26
CA ALA A 512 26.04 -4.93 -34.47
C ALA A 512 25.46 -5.98 -35.41
N ARG A 513 24.12 -6.06 -35.47
CA ARG A 513 23.39 -6.92 -36.40
C ARG A 513 22.99 -6.16 -37.67
N LYS A 514 23.52 -6.58 -38.83
CA LYS A 514 23.06 -6.12 -40.14
C LYS A 514 21.93 -7.00 -40.66
N LEU A 515 20.83 -6.40 -41.10
CA LEU A 515 19.71 -7.06 -41.80
C LEU A 515 19.53 -6.44 -43.19
N TRP A 516 19.13 -7.24 -44.19
CA TRP A 516 18.78 -6.76 -45.52
C TRP A 516 17.62 -7.55 -46.13
N GLY A 517 17.11 -7.08 -47.28
CA GLY A 517 15.95 -7.66 -47.95
C GLY A 517 16.11 -9.12 -48.38
N LEU A 518 15.00 -9.87 -48.36
CA LEU A 518 14.98 -11.34 -48.56
C LEU A 518 15.16 -11.81 -50.02
N TYR A 519 15.32 -10.89 -50.98
CA TYR A 519 15.46 -11.13 -52.44
C TYR A 519 14.39 -12.04 -53.10
N SER A 520 13.43 -12.53 -52.32
CA SER A 520 12.37 -13.48 -52.65
C SER A 520 11.20 -13.25 -51.67
N GLY A 521 9.96 -13.53 -52.09
CA GLY A 521 8.77 -13.44 -51.22
C GLY A 521 7.80 -12.28 -51.50
N GLY A 522 8.19 -11.24 -52.27
CA GLY A 522 7.28 -10.14 -52.65
C GLY A 522 7.06 -9.09 -51.54
N GLU A 523 5.99 -8.29 -51.65
CA GLU A 523 5.59 -7.28 -50.66
C GLU A 523 5.07 -7.93 -49.36
N ASN A 524 5.32 -7.29 -48.22
CA ASN A 524 4.96 -7.70 -46.86
C ASN A 524 5.82 -8.84 -46.30
N MET A 525 7.09 -8.92 -46.71
CA MET A 525 8.03 -9.91 -46.18
C MET A 525 8.82 -9.34 -45.01
N GLU A 526 8.94 -10.14 -43.96
CA GLU A 526 9.67 -9.78 -42.74
C GLU A 526 10.96 -10.59 -42.59
N ASN A 527 12.07 -9.91 -42.34
CA ASN A 527 13.33 -10.52 -41.93
C ASN A 527 13.59 -10.09 -40.48
N ASN A 528 13.38 -11.00 -39.53
CA ASN A 528 13.34 -10.72 -38.10
C ASN A 528 14.61 -11.22 -37.40
N PHE A 529 15.01 -10.48 -36.38
CA PHE A 529 16.01 -10.85 -35.39
C PHE A 529 15.47 -10.52 -34.00
N TYR A 530 15.19 -11.53 -33.18
CA TYR A 530 14.38 -11.37 -31.97
C TYR A 530 14.75 -12.36 -30.86
N GLN A 531 14.33 -12.07 -29.64
CA GLN A 531 14.26 -13.05 -28.54
C GLN A 531 12.81 -13.33 -28.19
N GLU A 532 12.57 -14.49 -27.59
CA GLU A 532 11.23 -14.95 -27.25
C GLU A 532 11.15 -15.44 -25.81
N TRP A 533 9.99 -15.19 -25.19
CA TRP A 533 9.68 -15.62 -23.83
C TRP A 533 8.32 -16.32 -23.83
N SER A 534 8.27 -17.51 -23.25
CA SER A 534 7.06 -18.32 -23.14
C SER A 534 6.61 -18.38 -21.68
N GLY A 535 5.35 -17.98 -21.41
CA GLY A 535 4.77 -18.03 -20.07
C GLY A 535 5.42 -17.09 -19.02
N VAL A 536 6.17 -16.09 -19.47
CA VAL A 536 6.83 -15.10 -18.60
C VAL A 536 5.95 -13.89 -18.35
N TYR A 537 5.31 -13.37 -19.40
CA TYR A 537 4.52 -12.13 -19.35
C TYR A 537 3.04 -12.43 -19.09
N GLN A 538 2.42 -11.61 -18.25
CA GLN A 538 0.99 -11.67 -17.92
C GLN A 538 0.18 -10.60 -18.66
N GLY A 539 -1.11 -10.87 -18.89
CA GLY A 539 -2.00 -9.92 -19.55
C GLY A 539 -2.13 -8.61 -18.78
N GLY A 540 -1.98 -7.47 -19.47
CA GLY A 540 -2.03 -6.14 -18.88
C GLY A 540 -0.67 -5.60 -18.41
N GLU A 541 0.38 -6.42 -18.39
CA GLU A 541 1.74 -5.94 -18.09
C GLU A 541 2.23 -4.94 -19.16
N THR A 542 3.10 -4.02 -18.76
CA THR A 542 3.75 -3.08 -19.67
C THR A 542 5.26 -3.17 -19.57
N PHE A 543 5.95 -3.03 -20.69
CA PHE A 543 7.42 -3.00 -20.74
C PHE A 543 7.91 -2.06 -21.84
N ASN A 544 9.15 -1.55 -21.68
CA ASN A 544 9.76 -0.69 -22.67
C ASN A 544 10.71 -1.48 -23.56
N VAL A 545 10.61 -1.29 -24.87
CA VAL A 545 11.55 -1.81 -25.86
C VAL A 545 12.29 -0.64 -26.47
N SER A 546 13.61 -0.74 -26.58
CA SER A 546 14.42 0.26 -27.28
C SER A 546 15.55 -0.38 -28.06
N ALA A 547 15.95 0.25 -29.16
CA ALA A 547 17.09 -0.16 -29.96
C ALA A 547 17.65 1.02 -30.77
N MET A 548 18.93 0.92 -31.13
CA MET A 548 19.58 1.86 -32.03
C MET A 548 19.54 1.32 -33.46
N PHE A 549 19.09 2.15 -34.40
CA PHE A 549 19.00 1.83 -35.82
C PHE A 549 19.99 2.68 -36.62
N TYR A 550 20.51 2.10 -37.69
CA TYR A 550 21.46 2.75 -38.58
C TYR A 550 21.17 2.36 -40.03
N THR A 551 21.31 3.32 -40.94
CA THR A 551 21.32 3.08 -42.37
C THR A 551 22.42 3.91 -43.02
N HIS A 552 23.08 3.37 -44.04
CA HIS A 552 24.23 4.02 -44.69
C HIS A 552 23.80 4.64 -46.02
N SER A 553 24.29 5.82 -46.39
CA SER A 553 23.90 6.51 -47.63
C SER A 553 24.19 5.71 -48.91
N ALA A 554 25.24 4.88 -48.89
CA ALA A 554 25.59 3.95 -49.98
C ALA A 554 24.75 2.66 -50.06
N ASP A 555 23.99 2.32 -49.01
CA ASP A 555 23.17 1.11 -48.87
C ASP A 555 21.91 1.45 -48.04
N ASP A 556 21.18 2.47 -48.51
CA ASP A 556 20.14 3.16 -47.75
C ASP A 556 18.82 2.38 -47.74
N LEU A 557 18.30 2.14 -46.54
CA LEU A 557 17.02 1.49 -46.29
C LEU A 557 15.82 2.33 -46.78
N ASN A 558 16.01 3.63 -46.98
CA ASN A 558 14.99 4.53 -47.53
C ASN A 558 14.73 4.30 -49.03
N GLN A 559 15.44 3.36 -49.68
CA GLN A 559 15.24 3.03 -51.08
C GLN A 559 14.05 2.07 -51.25
N GLY A 560 13.03 2.48 -52.01
CA GLY A 560 11.83 1.68 -52.25
C GLY A 560 10.79 1.81 -51.13
N ASN A 561 10.04 0.73 -50.87
CA ASN A 561 9.02 0.68 -49.82
C ASN A 561 9.48 -0.04 -48.54
N SER A 562 10.77 -0.37 -48.45
CA SER A 562 11.34 -1.07 -47.29
C SER A 562 11.55 -0.11 -46.11
N TYR A 563 11.52 -0.66 -44.90
CA TYR A 563 11.78 0.06 -43.66
C TYR A 563 12.18 -0.88 -42.53
N GLY A 564 12.80 -0.33 -41.48
CA GLY A 564 13.12 -1.08 -40.27
C GLY A 564 11.95 -1.01 -39.30
N VAL A 565 11.79 -2.01 -38.43
CA VAL A 565 10.75 -2.00 -37.40
C VAL A 565 11.33 -2.50 -36.09
N LEU A 566 11.11 -1.73 -35.02
CA LEU A 566 11.22 -2.19 -33.63
C LEU A 566 9.86 -2.77 -33.22
N PHE A 567 9.83 -3.97 -32.66
CA PHE A 567 8.55 -4.63 -32.35
C PHE A 567 8.54 -5.39 -31.02
N ALA A 568 7.32 -5.54 -30.49
CA ALA A 568 6.89 -6.59 -29.58
C ALA A 568 5.71 -7.34 -30.21
N LYS A 569 5.83 -8.64 -30.49
CA LYS A 569 4.78 -9.50 -31.08
C LYS A 569 4.23 -10.47 -30.02
N TYR A 570 2.93 -10.73 -30.08
CA TYR A 570 2.22 -11.58 -29.10
C TYR A 570 1.53 -12.73 -29.80
N PHE A 571 1.66 -13.93 -29.26
CA PHE A 571 1.08 -15.15 -29.83
C PHE A 571 0.29 -15.96 -28.80
N ASP A 572 -0.79 -16.57 -29.26
CA ASP A 572 -1.52 -17.59 -28.52
C ASP A 572 -0.78 -18.93 -28.52
N ALA A 573 -1.27 -19.90 -27.74
CA ALA A 573 -0.65 -21.22 -27.61
C ALA A 573 -0.63 -22.05 -28.91
N SER A 574 -1.41 -21.64 -29.92
CA SER A 574 -1.45 -22.24 -31.26
C SER A 574 -0.57 -21.50 -32.28
N TRP A 575 0.28 -20.57 -31.83
CA TRP A 575 1.06 -19.66 -32.68
C TRP A 575 0.21 -18.72 -33.54
N GLY A 576 -1.07 -18.52 -33.17
CA GLY A 576 -1.89 -17.46 -33.74
C GLY A 576 -1.41 -16.10 -33.24
N MET A 577 -1.13 -15.18 -34.17
CA MET A 577 -0.74 -13.82 -33.80
C MET A 577 -1.93 -13.10 -33.17
N MET A 578 -1.76 -12.66 -31.92
CA MET A 578 -2.78 -11.91 -31.18
C MET A 578 -2.68 -10.41 -31.47
N GLY A 579 -1.47 -9.92 -31.70
CA GLY A 579 -1.19 -8.53 -31.99
C GLY A 579 0.30 -8.24 -31.92
N TRP A 580 0.63 -6.96 -32.04
CA TRP A 580 1.98 -6.44 -31.91
C TRP A 580 1.99 -4.94 -31.69
N ASP A 581 2.96 -4.47 -30.91
CA ASP A 581 3.32 -3.06 -30.78
C ASP A 581 4.58 -2.80 -31.63
N THR A 582 4.56 -1.73 -32.43
CA THR A 582 5.66 -1.46 -33.37
C THR A 582 5.97 0.02 -33.53
N VAL A 583 7.23 0.33 -33.79
CA VAL A 583 7.70 1.63 -34.26
C VAL A 583 8.53 1.44 -35.52
N GLN A 584 8.23 2.23 -36.55
CA GLN A 584 8.88 2.12 -37.86
C GLN A 584 10.08 3.06 -37.95
N PHE A 585 11.22 2.52 -38.37
CA PHE A 585 12.40 3.27 -38.78
C PHE A 585 12.31 3.55 -40.29
N ARG A 586 11.82 4.75 -40.64
CA ARG A 586 11.61 5.18 -42.03
C ARG A 586 11.94 6.67 -42.20
N GLY A 587 12.62 7.00 -43.30
CA GLY A 587 12.93 8.39 -43.65
C GLY A 587 13.98 9.05 -42.75
N ALA A 588 14.77 8.24 -42.03
CA ALA A 588 15.82 8.73 -41.15
C ALA A 588 17.06 9.18 -41.97
N THR A 589 17.79 10.16 -41.45
CA THR A 589 19.05 10.63 -42.07
C THR A 589 20.05 9.48 -42.12
N PRO A 590 20.59 9.14 -43.30
CA PRO A 590 21.64 8.13 -43.41
C PRO A 590 22.93 8.55 -42.69
N ASP A 591 23.78 7.58 -42.43
CA ASP A 591 25.12 7.72 -41.82
C ASP A 591 25.12 8.15 -40.34
N GLU A 592 23.98 8.07 -39.66
CA GLU A 592 23.81 8.38 -38.23
C GLU A 592 23.03 7.28 -37.49
N TRP A 593 23.31 7.11 -36.19
CA TRP A 593 22.56 6.21 -35.30
C TRP A 593 21.31 6.90 -34.74
N HIS A 594 20.17 6.22 -34.78
CA HIS A 594 18.88 6.74 -34.34
C HIS A 594 18.28 5.86 -33.25
N ALA A 595 17.84 6.48 -32.15
CA ALA A 595 17.18 5.79 -31.06
C ALA A 595 15.70 5.60 -31.37
N LEU A 596 15.22 4.35 -31.30
CA LEU A 596 13.81 4.01 -31.34
C LEU A 596 13.40 3.40 -30.01
N SER A 597 12.21 3.76 -29.54
CA SER A 597 11.60 3.13 -28.37
C SER A 597 10.09 3.01 -28.52
N LEU A 598 9.51 2.02 -27.85
CA LEU A 598 8.08 1.85 -27.68
C LEU A 598 7.78 1.32 -26.27
N THR A 599 6.62 1.69 -25.75
CA THR A 599 6.02 1.06 -24.57
C THR A 599 5.01 0.05 -25.06
N ALA A 600 5.26 -1.22 -24.76
CA ALA A 600 4.45 -2.37 -25.14
C ALA A 600 3.47 -2.70 -24.02
N THR A 601 2.25 -3.10 -24.40
CA THR A 601 1.22 -3.60 -23.46
C THR A 601 0.84 -5.01 -23.84
N VAL A 602 1.03 -5.93 -22.90
CA VAL A 602 0.78 -7.36 -23.11
C VAL A 602 -0.73 -7.62 -23.21
N PRO A 603 -1.24 -8.22 -24.31
CA PRO A 603 -2.66 -8.54 -24.45
C PRO A 603 -3.09 -9.62 -23.44
N GLU A 604 -4.39 -9.82 -23.23
CA GLU A 604 -4.90 -10.79 -22.26
C GLU A 604 -4.41 -12.22 -22.58
N ALA A 605 -3.61 -12.79 -21.67
CA ALA A 605 -3.09 -14.17 -21.70
C ALA A 605 -2.29 -14.56 -22.97
N PRO A 606 -1.12 -13.95 -23.24
CA PRO A 606 -0.25 -14.44 -24.31
C PRO A 606 0.38 -15.78 -23.90
N ALA A 607 0.62 -16.65 -24.87
CA ALA A 607 1.48 -17.81 -24.64
C ALA A 607 2.96 -17.45 -24.86
N VAL A 608 3.23 -16.62 -25.87
CA VAL A 608 4.59 -16.23 -26.28
C VAL A 608 4.64 -14.74 -26.60
N VAL A 609 5.70 -14.07 -26.12
CA VAL A 609 6.07 -12.69 -26.48
C VAL A 609 7.40 -12.72 -27.21
N GLN A 610 7.50 -12.04 -28.35
CA GLN A 610 8.74 -11.87 -29.11
C GLN A 610 9.11 -10.39 -29.18
N VAL A 611 10.35 -10.04 -28.81
CA VAL A 611 10.86 -8.67 -28.88
C VAL A 611 12.09 -8.64 -29.76
N GLY A 612 12.15 -7.70 -30.69
CA GLY A 612 13.28 -7.60 -31.59
C GLY A 612 13.14 -6.53 -32.66
N VAL A 613 13.95 -6.69 -33.70
CA VAL A 613 13.99 -5.81 -34.86
C VAL A 613 13.73 -6.60 -36.13
N MET A 614 13.14 -5.95 -37.13
CA MET A 614 13.00 -6.56 -38.46
C MET A 614 13.25 -5.56 -39.59
N HIS A 615 13.70 -6.10 -40.72
CA HIS A 615 13.61 -5.44 -42.02
C HIS A 615 12.29 -5.86 -42.68
N TYR A 616 11.47 -4.88 -43.03
CA TYR A 616 10.20 -5.06 -43.73
C TYR A 616 10.31 -4.59 -45.19
N GLN A 617 9.76 -5.34 -46.14
CA GLN A 617 9.80 -4.99 -47.58
C GLN A 617 8.52 -5.36 -48.33
#